data_AF-A0A2D4LE43-F1
#
_entry.id   AF-A0A2D4LE43-F1
#
_cell.length_a   1.000
_cell.length_b   1.000
_cell.length_c   1.000
_cell.angle_alpha   90.00
_cell.angle_beta   90.00
_cell.angle_gamma   90.00
#
_symmetry.space_group_name_H-M   'P 1'
#
loop_
_entity.id
_entity.type
_entity.pdbx_description
1 polymer ?
#
loop_
_entity_poly.entity_id
_entity_poly.type
_entity_poly.pdbx_seq_one_letter_code
_entity_poly.pdbx_strand_id
1 'polypeptide(L)'
;SSMWPIGIPPPFQPKTRFEVLHWDYFTEEAAFSCVDGAPKCQLQGADAADVADVVAAAVEELNRRYQPVLHVRKQQLLNGYRRFDPTRGMEYTLDLQLEVVTQKGHSRSLVKRVHLLRPPSEVEIIPMPYVT
;
A
#
# COMPACT_ATOMS: atom_id res chain seq x y z
N SER A 1 -5.06 4.67 -18.32
CA SER A 1 -5.48 3.33 -17.86
C SER A 1 -4.22 2.60 -17.42
N SER A 2 -4.00 2.43 -16.11
CA SER A 2 -2.86 1.63 -15.64
C SER A 2 -3.29 0.16 -15.66
N MET A 3 -2.76 -0.61 -16.62
CA MET A 3 -2.99 -2.05 -16.65
C MET A 3 -2.28 -2.68 -15.47
N TRP A 4 -3.05 -3.31 -14.59
CA TRP A 4 -2.51 -4.15 -13.52
C TRP A 4 -1.73 -5.32 -14.14
N PRO A 5 -0.76 -5.91 -13.41
CA PRO A 5 -0.03 -7.09 -13.85
C PRO A 5 -0.98 -8.23 -14.24
N ILE A 6 -0.57 -9.02 -15.25
CA ILE A 6 -1.30 -10.20 -15.70
C ILE A 6 -1.43 -11.18 -14.51
N GLY A 7 -2.62 -11.73 -14.28
CA GLY A 7 -2.91 -12.66 -13.19
C GLY A 7 -3.54 -12.04 -11.95
N ILE A 8 -3.64 -10.70 -11.86
CA ILE A 8 -4.42 -10.04 -10.80
C ILE A 8 -5.86 -9.86 -11.29
N PRO A 9 -6.89 -10.35 -10.55
CA PRO A 9 -8.28 -10.18 -10.96
C PRO A 9 -8.65 -8.69 -11.03
N PRO A 10 -9.66 -8.32 -11.84
CA PRO A 10 -10.11 -6.94 -11.91
C PRO A 10 -10.67 -6.47 -10.55
N PRO A 11 -10.66 -5.16 -10.27
CA PRO A 11 -11.30 -4.59 -9.08
C PRO A 11 -12.75 -5.04 -8.90
N PHE A 12 -13.17 -5.19 -7.64
CA PHE A 12 -14.57 -5.43 -7.32
C PHE A 12 -15.46 -4.33 -7.91
N GLN A 13 -16.50 -4.74 -8.64
CA GLN A 13 -17.47 -3.84 -9.25
C GLN A 13 -18.79 -3.93 -8.47
N PRO A 14 -19.16 -2.89 -7.70
CA PRO A 14 -20.42 -2.89 -6.96
C PRO A 14 -21.59 -2.85 -7.93
N LYS A 15 -22.56 -3.76 -7.76
CA LYS A 15 -23.80 -3.76 -8.55
C LYS A 15 -24.84 -2.81 -7.96
N THR A 16 -24.76 -2.57 -6.65
CA THR A 16 -25.66 -1.69 -5.91
C THR A 16 -24.88 -0.69 -5.06
N ARG A 17 -25.54 0.41 -4.66
CA ARG A 17 -24.94 1.44 -3.78
C ARG A 17 -24.51 0.91 -2.40
N PHE A 18 -25.02 -0.25 -1.99
CA PHE A 18 -24.73 -0.86 -0.69
C PHE A 18 -23.45 -1.73 -0.73
N GLU A 19 -22.94 -2.01 -1.92
CA GLU A 19 -21.72 -2.80 -2.13
C GLU A 19 -20.48 -1.91 -2.32
N VAL A 20 -20.63 -0.58 -2.24
CA VAL A 20 -19.51 0.34 -2.45
C VAL A 20 -18.51 0.20 -1.31
N LEU A 21 -17.33 -0.33 -1.63
CA LEU A 21 -16.24 -0.50 -0.68
C LEU A 21 -15.69 0.85 -0.21
N HIS A 22 -15.52 1.00 1.10
CA HIS A 22 -15.09 2.24 1.75
C HIS A 22 -13.56 2.25 1.91
N TRP A 23 -12.98 3.45 2.00
CA TRP A 23 -11.58 3.62 2.40
C TRP A 23 -11.51 4.04 3.86
N ASP A 24 -10.73 3.30 4.63
CA ASP A 24 -10.47 3.62 6.04
C ASP A 24 -9.17 4.41 6.14
N TYR A 25 -9.25 5.56 6.81
CA TYR A 25 -8.09 6.41 7.04
C TYR A 25 -7.32 5.99 8.29
N PHE A 26 -6.00 6.02 8.21
CA PHE A 26 -5.10 5.74 9.31
C PHE A 26 -3.83 6.60 9.28
N THR A 27 -3.23 6.77 10.46
CA THR A 27 -1.89 7.32 10.67
C THR A 27 -0.98 6.21 11.20
N GLU A 28 0.27 6.52 11.56
CA GLU A 28 1.18 5.51 12.15
C GLU A 28 0.70 5.00 13.53
N GLU A 29 -0.15 5.76 14.21
CA GLU A 29 -0.53 5.49 15.60
C GLU A 29 -2.02 5.21 15.78
N ALA A 30 -2.87 5.63 14.83
CA ALA A 30 -4.31 5.61 15.00
C ALA A 30 -5.07 5.26 13.73
N ALA A 31 -6.20 4.59 13.92
CA ALA A 31 -7.22 4.39 12.91
C ALA A 31 -8.44 5.28 13.21
N PHE A 32 -9.19 5.62 12.17
CA PHE A 32 -10.38 6.47 12.25
C PHE A 32 -11.67 5.74 11.87
N SER A 33 -11.60 4.40 11.79
CA SER A 33 -12.70 3.49 11.48
C SER A 33 -12.77 2.42 12.57
N CYS A 34 -13.21 2.82 13.76
CA CYS A 34 -13.15 1.99 14.97
C CYS A 34 -14.38 1.11 15.14
N VAL A 35 -14.19 -0.10 15.67
CA VAL A 35 -15.27 -1.10 15.85
C VAL A 35 -16.34 -0.62 16.84
N ASP A 36 -15.94 0.16 17.82
CA ASP A 36 -16.81 0.76 18.84
C ASP A 36 -17.54 2.04 18.36
N GLY A 37 -17.32 2.45 17.11
CA GLY A 37 -17.86 3.69 16.55
C GLY A 37 -17.16 4.95 17.06
N ALA A 38 -16.05 4.81 17.80
CA ALA A 38 -15.25 5.96 18.20
C ALA A 38 -14.63 6.64 16.96
N PRO A 39 -14.48 7.97 16.96
CA PRO A 39 -13.88 8.69 15.84
C PRO A 39 -12.39 8.42 15.67
N LYS A 40 -11.70 7.94 16.73
CA LYS A 40 -10.27 7.64 16.74
C LYS A 40 -9.99 6.52 17.73
N CYS A 41 -9.24 5.52 17.29
CA CYS A 41 -8.75 4.42 18.11
C CYS A 41 -7.26 4.22 17.83
N GLN A 42 -6.54 3.73 18.82
CA GLN A 42 -5.12 3.45 18.69
C GLN A 42 -4.92 2.19 17.83
N LEU A 43 -3.93 2.20 16.94
CA LEU A 43 -3.49 1.00 16.25
C LEU A 43 -2.81 0.07 17.26
N GLN A 44 -3.30 -1.15 17.37
CA GLN A 44 -2.77 -2.16 18.29
C GLN A 44 -2.73 -3.52 17.62
N GLY A 45 -1.86 -4.40 18.11
CA GLY A 45 -1.76 -5.79 17.65
C GLY A 45 -1.53 -5.91 16.15
N ALA A 46 -2.40 -6.67 15.47
CA ALA A 46 -2.30 -6.98 14.05
C ALA A 46 -2.40 -5.73 13.17
N ASP A 47 -3.22 -4.73 13.52
CA ASP A 47 -3.37 -3.51 12.72
C ASP A 47 -2.09 -2.66 12.74
N ALA A 48 -1.42 -2.57 13.90
CA ALA A 48 -0.15 -1.84 14.02
C ALA A 48 0.98 -2.55 13.24
N ALA A 49 1.04 -3.89 13.36
CA ALA A 49 2.00 -4.70 12.62
C ALA A 49 1.76 -4.60 11.10
N ASP A 50 0.49 -4.61 10.68
CA ASP A 50 0.10 -4.45 9.28
C ASP A 50 0.60 -3.13 8.69
N VAL A 51 0.31 -2.02 9.38
CA VAL A 51 0.73 -0.69 8.93
C VAL A 51 2.26 -0.59 8.85
N ALA A 52 2.98 -1.13 9.84
CA ALA A 52 4.44 -1.15 9.83
C ALA A 52 5.00 -1.94 8.64
N ASP A 53 4.44 -3.12 8.37
CA ASP A 53 4.83 -4.00 7.26
C ASP A 53 4.58 -3.34 5.90
N VAL A 54 3.40 -2.78 5.69
CA VAL A 54 3.02 -2.10 4.42
C VAL A 54 3.92 -0.89 4.15
N VAL A 55 4.24 -0.11 5.19
CA VAL A 55 5.14 1.04 5.06
C VAL A 55 6.58 0.58 4.77
N ALA A 56 7.04 -0.48 5.42
CA ALA A 56 8.37 -1.06 5.18
C ALA A 56 8.49 -1.57 3.73
N ALA A 57 7.53 -2.36 3.27
CA ALA A 57 7.47 -2.89 1.90
C ALA A 57 7.45 -1.76 0.86
N ALA A 58 6.72 -0.67 1.12
CA ALA A 58 6.70 0.50 0.24
C ALA A 58 8.09 1.15 0.10
N VAL A 59 8.81 1.33 1.21
CA VAL A 59 10.13 1.95 1.23
C VAL A 59 11.17 1.02 0.61
N GLU A 60 11.07 -0.28 0.85
CA GLU A 60 11.93 -1.30 0.23
C GLU A 60 11.76 -1.30 -1.29
N GLU A 61 10.52 -1.34 -1.79
CA GLU A 61 10.25 -1.33 -3.22
C GLU A 61 10.70 -0.03 -3.89
N LEU A 62 10.54 1.11 -3.22
CA LEU A 62 11.08 2.38 -3.69
C LEU A 62 12.61 2.35 -3.77
N ASN A 63 13.29 1.82 -2.76
CA ASN A 63 14.73 1.65 -2.79
C ASN A 63 15.15 0.72 -3.94
N ARG A 64 14.52 -0.45 -4.07
CA ARG A 64 14.79 -1.41 -5.15
C ARG A 64 14.66 -0.77 -6.54
N ARG A 65 13.67 0.10 -6.72
CA ARG A 65 13.39 0.76 -8.01
C ARG A 65 14.38 1.88 -8.36
N TYR A 66 14.88 2.63 -7.37
CA TYR A 66 15.77 3.78 -7.64
C TYR A 66 17.24 3.53 -7.30
N GLN A 67 17.57 2.39 -6.71
CA GLN A 67 18.96 1.97 -6.55
C GLN A 67 19.62 1.69 -7.90
N PRO A 68 20.93 1.97 -8.05
CA PRO A 68 21.82 2.57 -7.03
C PRO A 68 21.80 4.11 -7.03
N VAL A 69 20.98 4.75 -7.87
CA VAL A 69 21.05 6.21 -8.13
C VAL A 69 20.61 7.03 -6.92
N LEU A 70 19.56 6.59 -6.24
CA LEU A 70 18.97 7.26 -5.09
C LEU A 70 18.78 6.28 -3.93
N HIS A 71 19.11 6.73 -2.73
CA HIS A 71 18.75 6.05 -1.49
C HIS A 71 17.55 6.76 -0.88
N VAL A 72 16.48 6.01 -0.61
CA VAL A 72 15.21 6.53 -0.10
C VAL A 72 15.06 6.15 1.36
N ARG A 73 14.79 7.13 2.22
CA ARG A 73 14.52 6.93 3.65
C ARG A 73 13.16 7.48 4.01
N LYS A 74 12.39 6.73 4.81
CA LYS A 74 11.12 7.24 5.37
C LYS A 74 11.43 8.33 6.38
N GLN A 75 10.75 9.47 6.27
CA GLN A 75 10.65 10.44 7.36
C GLN A 75 9.34 10.22 8.12
N GLN A 76 8.20 10.24 7.42
CA GLN A 76 6.89 10.16 8.04
C GLN A 76 5.83 9.64 7.05
N LEU A 77 4.85 8.88 7.54
CA LEU A 77 3.57 8.65 6.85
C LEU A 77 2.64 9.85 7.11
N LEU A 78 2.29 10.56 6.04
CA LEU A 78 1.38 11.71 6.10
C LEU A 78 -0.07 11.26 6.09
N ASN A 79 -0.43 10.39 5.15
CA ASN A 79 -1.79 9.84 5.02
C ASN A 79 -1.72 8.36 4.66
N GLY A 80 -2.45 7.53 5.39
CA GLY A 80 -2.70 6.14 5.04
C GLY A 80 -4.18 5.92 4.75
N TYR A 81 -4.49 5.26 3.64
CA TYR A 81 -5.82 4.77 3.34
C TYR A 81 -5.74 3.28 3.06
N ARG A 82 -6.62 2.48 3.67
CA ARG A 82 -6.74 1.05 3.41
C ARG A 82 -8.16 0.69 2.99
N ARG A 83 -8.29 -0.34 2.15
CA ARG A 83 -9.58 -0.87 1.72
C ARG A 83 -9.46 -2.36 1.46
N PHE A 84 -10.43 -3.13 1.93
CA PHE A 84 -10.54 -4.54 1.59
C PHE A 84 -11.37 -4.72 0.32
N ASP A 85 -10.75 -5.27 -0.72
CA ASP A 85 -11.41 -5.72 -1.95
C ASP A 85 -11.53 -7.26 -1.90
N PRO A 86 -12.75 -7.84 -1.87
CA PRO A 86 -12.93 -9.28 -1.74
C PRO A 86 -12.34 -10.08 -2.91
N THR A 87 -12.08 -9.43 -4.06
CA THR A 87 -11.48 -10.08 -5.23
C THR A 87 -9.96 -10.03 -5.22
N ARG A 88 -9.34 -9.03 -4.58
CA ARG A 88 -7.91 -8.75 -4.68
C ARG A 88 -7.15 -8.73 -3.35
N GLY A 89 -7.85 -8.68 -2.22
CA GLY A 89 -7.27 -8.55 -0.88
C GLY A 89 -7.23 -7.10 -0.39
N MET A 90 -6.17 -6.75 0.35
CA MET A 90 -6.04 -5.44 0.97
C MET A 90 -5.33 -4.45 0.05
N GLU A 91 -5.98 -3.33 -0.25
CA GLU A 91 -5.40 -2.20 -0.98
C GLU A 91 -4.96 -1.10 -0.04
N TYR A 92 -3.82 -0.49 -0.34
CA TYR A 92 -3.28 0.62 0.43
C TYR A 92 -2.91 1.77 -0.49
N THR A 93 -3.23 2.99 -0.06
CA THR A 93 -2.71 4.23 -0.64
C THR A 93 -2.00 4.99 0.47
N LEU A 94 -0.69 5.20 0.30
CA LEU A 94 0.14 5.86 1.29
C LEU A 94 0.74 7.14 0.71
N ASP A 95 0.61 8.24 1.44
CA ASP A 95 1.36 9.46 1.22
C ASP A 95 2.56 9.49 2.17
N LEU A 96 3.75 9.24 1.62
CA LEU A 96 4.98 9.17 2.40
C LEU A 96 5.80 10.43 2.21
N GLN A 97 6.25 11.02 3.31
CA GLN A 97 7.36 11.98 3.32
C GLN A 97 8.67 11.20 3.35
N LEU A 98 9.49 11.42 2.33
CA LEU A 98 10.70 10.68 2.06
C LEU A 98 11.89 11.62 1.99
N GLU A 99 13.00 11.22 2.59
CA GLU A 99 14.31 11.81 2.32
C GLU A 99 14.99 11.00 1.22
N VAL A 100 15.41 11.69 0.17
CA VAL A 100 16.12 11.09 -0.94
C VAL A 100 17.55 11.60 -0.93
N VAL A 101 18.50 10.67 -0.84
CA VAL A 101 19.94 10.95 -0.84
C VAL A 101 20.54 10.47 -2.16
N THR A 102 21.22 11.38 -2.86
CA THR A 102 21.94 11.08 -4.09
C THR A 102 23.32 10.49 -3.77
N GLN A 103 23.92 9.80 -4.73
CA GLN A 103 25.31 9.31 -4.61
C GLN A 103 26.33 10.42 -4.32
N LYS A 104 26.02 11.67 -4.71
CA LYS A 104 26.86 12.85 -4.46
C LYS A 104 26.63 13.46 -3.07
N GLY A 105 25.93 12.77 -2.17
CA GLY A 105 25.67 13.21 -0.80
C GLY A 105 24.60 14.30 -0.64
N HIS A 106 23.95 14.73 -1.73
CA HIS A 106 22.87 15.72 -1.63
C HIS A 106 21.59 15.03 -1.16
N SER A 107 20.96 15.56 -0.11
CA SER A 107 19.66 15.09 0.37
C SER A 107 18.54 16.09 0.06
N ARG A 108 17.35 15.55 -0.20
CA ARG A 108 16.13 16.34 -0.42
C ARG A 108 14.93 15.63 0.18
N SER A 109 14.09 16.38 0.89
CA SER A 109 12.78 15.89 1.34
C SER A 109 11.73 16.06 0.23
N LEU A 110 10.92 15.03 -0.01
CA LEU A 110 9.81 15.05 -0.96
C LEU A 110 8.63 14.23 -0.44
N VAL A 111 7.44 14.51 -0.97
CA VAL A 111 6.23 13.74 -0.69
C VAL A 111 5.91 12.87 -1.89
N LYS A 112 5.65 11.57 -1.66
CA LYS A 112 5.30 10.61 -2.70
C LYS A 112 4.10 9.77 -2.28
N ARG A 113 3.08 9.75 -3.15
CA ARG A 113 1.99 8.77 -3.08
C ARG A 113 2.41 7.46 -3.72
N VAL A 114 2.17 6.36 -3.01
CA VAL A 114 2.36 4.98 -3.47
C VAL A 114 1.08 4.19 -3.28
N HIS A 115 0.89 3.18 -4.13
CA HIS A 115 -0.24 2.26 -4.08
C HIS A 115 0.30 0.84 -3.92
N LEU A 116 -0.25 0.11 -2.95
CA LEU A 116 0.15 -1.27 -2.66
C LEU A 116 -1.10 -2.16 -2.66
N LEU A 117 -0.86 -3.44 -2.95
CA LEU A 117 -1.86 -4.49 -2.87
C LEU A 117 -1.22 -5.64 -2.09
N ARG A 118 -1.89 -6.10 -1.02
CA ARG A 118 -1.60 -7.37 -0.37
C ARG A 118 -2.68 -8.38 -0.76
N PRO A 119 -2.36 -9.33 -1.66
CA PRO A 119 -3.26 -10.42 -2.02
C PRO A 119 -3.61 -11.32 -0.83
N PRO A 120 -4.77 -12.00 -0.85
CA PRO A 120 -5.16 -12.93 0.20
C PRO A 120 -4.34 -14.24 0.20
N SER A 121 -3.70 -14.57 -0.93
CA SER A 121 -2.82 -15.73 -1.11
C SER A 121 -1.67 -15.37 -2.06
N GLU A 122 -0.61 -16.17 -2.08
CA GLU A 122 0.45 -16.00 -3.09
C GLU A 122 -0.15 -16.14 -4.50
N VAL A 123 0.22 -15.20 -5.38
CA VAL A 123 -0.25 -15.22 -6.78
C VAL A 123 0.61 -16.23 -7.54
N GLU A 124 0.07 -17.42 -7.79
CA GLU A 124 0.73 -18.42 -8.62
C GLU A 124 0.47 -18.12 -10.10
N ILE A 125 1.50 -17.71 -10.82
CA ILE A 125 1.43 -17.53 -12.28
C ILE A 125 1.64 -18.92 -12.90
N ILE A 126 0.55 -19.58 -13.30
CA ILE A 126 0.63 -20.85 -14.03
C ILE A 126 1.15 -20.55 -15.44
N PRO A 127 2.35 -21.04 -15.84
CA PRO A 127 2.86 -20.83 -17.19
C PRO A 127 1.95 -21.56 -18.18
N MET A 128 1.52 -20.85 -19.22
CA MET A 128 0.79 -21.48 -20.33
C MET A 128 1.73 -22.45 -21.07
N PRO A 129 1.31 -23.71 -21.33
CA PRO A 129 2.11 -24.60 -22.16
C PRO A 129 2.05 -24.10 -23.60
N TYR A 130 3.22 -23.82 -24.19
CA TYR A 130 3.30 -23.54 -25.61
C TYR A 130 2.98 -24.82 -26.39
N VAL A 131 2.04 -24.73 -27.32
CA VAL A 131 1.81 -25.79 -28.32
C VAL A 131 2.79 -25.54 -29.47
N THR A 132 3.72 -26.46 -29.67
CA THR A 132 4.58 -26.53 -30.87
C THR A 132 3.87 -27.21 -32.02
#